data_AF-A0A9P1BNZ3-F1
#
_entry.id   AF-A0A9P1BNZ3-F1
#
_cell.length_a   1.000
_cell.length_b   1.000
_cell.length_c   1.000
_cell.angle_alpha   90.00
_cell.angle_beta   90.00
_cell.angle_gamma   90.00
#
_symmetry.space_group_name_H-M   'P 1'
#
loop_
_entity.id
_entity.type
_entity.pdbx_description
1 polymer ?
#
loop_
_entity_poly.entity_id
_entity_poly.type
_entity_poly.pdbx_seq_one_letter_code
_entity_poly.pdbx_strand_id
1 'polypeptide(L)'
;MDLAASSAFTVLSPAATATATVRAATRSHAALGHGATGAAGTAVAVAGLAAVSGAQKTRRARRSAPVMVGCSMEDQTYYRDHLVACRAQLNGVDAPTPEETDKHMEGIQAFAKQALAGASAAMLFTSSMEAAVAYPIFAQQNYANPREYTGKIVCANCHLASKPIEVRLPQAVLPDTIFKMEVEVPAKYAKRRQPLADGSKGPMNIGAIAVMPEGWKLAPKDRLPKPLKKEMKGLAWAPYSKEYPNIVVAGPVPGETYEKMVLPVLSPDPNTNDKVIFGKGIFYFGGNRGRGQVYPEGNQSNNNQFLASATGTISAIDGLKVSITTPSGEVKTQECLRGADIVVQVGDEVTKDEPLTTNPNVGGFGQEEKECILQDMNRVYAFCAFAFSCFIAQLSFVLKKKQFEKVQLAEGF
;
A
#
# COMPACT_ATOMS: atom_id res chain seq x y z
N MET A 1 4.00 -76.33 5.64
CA MET A 1 3.70 -76.79 7.00
C MET A 1 3.95 -75.61 7.93
N ASP A 2 2.89 -75.21 8.63
CA ASP A 2 2.81 -74.50 9.92
C ASP A 2 3.48 -73.12 10.16
N LEU A 3 2.58 -72.14 10.29
CA LEU A 3 2.30 -71.31 11.47
C LEU A 3 3.21 -70.11 11.88
N ALA A 4 2.46 -69.06 12.25
CA ALA A 4 2.71 -67.98 13.21
C ALA A 4 3.58 -66.80 12.73
N ALA A 5 3.07 -65.58 12.53
CA ALA A 5 2.26 -64.65 13.35
C ALA A 5 3.10 -63.57 14.04
N SER A 6 2.58 -62.34 13.95
CA SER A 6 2.83 -61.18 14.83
C SER A 6 4.14 -60.40 14.58
N SER A 7 4.19 -59.07 14.53
CA SER A 7 3.19 -58.01 14.75
C SER A 7 3.70 -56.69 14.12
N ALA A 8 2.74 -55.86 13.75
CA ALA A 8 2.90 -54.54 13.17
C ALA A 8 3.11 -53.45 14.25
N PHE A 9 3.76 -52.35 13.87
CA PHE A 9 3.50 -51.04 14.48
C PHE A 9 3.40 -49.98 13.36
N THR A 10 2.16 -49.65 13.00
CA THR A 10 1.79 -48.55 12.09
C THR A 10 1.23 -47.43 12.95
N VAL A 11 1.80 -46.24 12.84
CA VAL A 11 1.32 -45.03 13.53
C VAL A 11 0.21 -44.40 12.70
N LEU A 12 -1.01 -44.46 13.23
CA LEU A 12 -2.23 -43.86 12.69
C LEU A 12 -2.37 -42.39 13.11
N SER A 13 -2.78 -41.57 12.15
CA SER A 13 -3.25 -40.19 12.30
C SER A 13 -4.71 -40.18 12.78
N PRO A 14 -5.16 -39.24 13.66
CA PRO A 14 -6.55 -39.19 14.08
C PRO A 14 -7.41 -38.27 13.20
N ALA A 15 -8.56 -38.77 12.76
CA ALA A 15 -9.62 -38.00 12.14
C ALA A 15 -10.78 -37.73 13.12
N ALA A 16 -11.26 -36.48 13.10
CA ALA A 16 -12.61 -35.97 13.30
C ALA A 16 -13.57 -36.65 14.31
N THR A 17 -13.92 -35.90 15.35
CA THR A 17 -15.15 -36.03 16.14
C THR A 17 -16.21 -35.05 15.61
N ALA A 18 -17.40 -35.56 15.30
CA ALA A 18 -18.59 -34.77 14.95
C ALA A 18 -19.65 -34.92 16.06
N THR A 19 -20.24 -33.81 16.48
CA THR A 19 -21.44 -33.74 17.33
C THR A 19 -22.48 -32.85 16.66
N ALA A 20 -23.75 -33.26 16.82
CA ALA A 20 -24.92 -32.89 16.03
C ALA A 20 -25.56 -31.54 16.39
N THR A 21 -26.38 -30.98 15.48
CA THR A 21 -27.82 -30.67 15.72
C THR A 21 -28.53 -30.02 14.50
N VAL A 22 -29.66 -30.64 14.14
CA VAL A 22 -30.96 -30.10 13.68
C VAL A 22 -31.00 -28.98 12.62
N ARG A 23 -31.55 -29.30 11.43
CA ARG A 23 -32.08 -28.32 10.47
C ARG A 23 -33.51 -28.68 10.09
N ALA A 24 -34.45 -27.82 10.50
CA ALA A 24 -35.84 -27.86 10.05
C ALA A 24 -35.98 -27.17 8.68
N ALA A 25 -36.89 -27.69 7.88
CA ALA A 25 -37.24 -27.23 6.54
C ALA A 25 -38.44 -26.28 6.57
N THR A 26 -38.45 -25.27 5.70
CA THR A 26 -39.66 -24.73 5.07
C THR A 26 -39.35 -24.16 3.68
N ARG A 27 -40.36 -24.27 2.81
CA ARG A 27 -40.36 -24.13 1.34
C ARG A 27 -40.79 -22.74 0.86
N SER A 28 -40.52 -22.50 -0.44
CA SER A 28 -41.29 -21.71 -1.44
C SER A 28 -41.19 -20.17 -1.34
N HIS A 29 -41.10 -19.38 -2.42
CA HIS A 29 -41.68 -19.46 -3.77
C HIS A 29 -40.79 -18.81 -4.85
N ALA A 30 -41.07 -19.14 -6.12
CA ALA A 30 -40.50 -18.61 -7.36
C ALA A 30 -41.51 -17.75 -8.16
N ALA A 31 -41.02 -16.82 -8.99
CA ALA A 31 -41.60 -16.29 -10.27
C ALA A 31 -40.56 -15.29 -10.88
N LEU A 32 -39.98 -15.45 -12.10
CA LEU A 32 -40.47 -15.18 -13.49
C LEU A 32 -40.94 -13.72 -13.70
N GLY A 33 -40.59 -12.92 -14.74
CA GLY A 33 -39.86 -13.06 -16.02
C GLY A 33 -39.55 -11.65 -16.63
N HIS A 34 -38.56 -11.49 -17.54
CA HIS A 34 -38.66 -11.31 -19.02
C HIS A 34 -38.73 -9.86 -19.60
N GLY A 35 -37.93 -9.61 -20.66
CA GLY A 35 -38.03 -8.54 -21.69
C GLY A 35 -36.93 -7.45 -21.63
N ALA A 36 -35.94 -7.25 -22.52
CA ALA A 36 -35.74 -7.31 -24.00
C ALA A 36 -35.79 -5.92 -24.70
N THR A 37 -34.64 -5.55 -25.30
CA THR A 37 -34.40 -4.88 -26.62
C THR A 37 -34.68 -3.39 -26.92
N GLY A 38 -33.75 -2.77 -27.68
CA GLY A 38 -33.93 -1.65 -28.65
C GLY A 38 -33.18 -0.35 -28.29
N ALA A 39 -32.04 0.07 -28.87
CA ALA A 39 -31.67 0.42 -30.25
C ALA A 39 -32.19 1.80 -30.75
N ALA A 40 -31.28 2.78 -30.91
CA ALA A 40 -31.26 3.91 -31.87
C ALA A 40 -30.08 4.84 -31.46
N GLY A 41 -29.13 5.30 -32.28
CA GLY A 41 -29.06 5.45 -33.72
C GLY A 41 -29.36 6.89 -34.13
N THR A 42 -28.35 7.73 -34.33
CA THR A 42 -28.39 8.90 -35.25
C THR A 42 -26.98 9.42 -35.53
N ALA A 43 -26.63 9.44 -36.82
CA ALA A 43 -25.49 10.09 -37.44
C ALA A 43 -26.04 11.06 -38.50
N VAL A 44 -25.53 12.30 -38.59
CA VAL A 44 -25.63 13.25 -39.72
C VAL A 44 -24.63 14.39 -39.42
N ALA A 45 -23.99 15.14 -40.32
CA ALA A 45 -23.34 14.97 -41.62
C ALA A 45 -22.68 16.34 -41.92
N VAL A 46 -21.88 16.38 -42.98
CA VAL A 46 -20.85 17.38 -43.36
C VAL A 46 -21.39 18.49 -44.30
N ALA A 47 -20.58 19.56 -44.45
CA ALA A 47 -20.51 20.56 -45.55
C ALA A 47 -21.11 21.95 -45.23
N GLY A 48 -20.61 23.11 -45.69
CA GLY A 48 -19.57 23.46 -46.65
C GLY A 48 -19.63 25.00 -46.95
N LEU A 49 -18.53 25.53 -47.49
CA LEU A 49 -18.07 26.92 -47.73
C LEU A 49 -18.97 28.02 -48.41
N ALA A 50 -18.51 29.27 -48.19
CA ALA A 50 -18.49 30.49 -49.07
C ALA A 50 -19.76 31.39 -49.15
N ALA A 51 -19.75 32.73 -49.27
CA ALA A 51 -18.74 33.80 -49.30
C ALA A 51 -19.43 35.21 -49.29
N VAL A 52 -18.86 36.17 -48.54
CA VAL A 52 -18.58 37.61 -48.83
C VAL A 52 -19.68 38.73 -48.88
N SER A 53 -19.30 39.85 -48.22
CA SER A 53 -19.74 41.27 -48.24
C SER A 53 -20.86 41.70 -47.28
N GLY A 54 -20.78 42.77 -46.47
CA GLY A 54 -19.76 43.79 -46.22
C GLY A 54 -20.19 44.75 -45.07
N ALA A 55 -19.25 45.61 -44.65
CA ALA A 55 -19.37 46.84 -43.83
C ALA A 55 -19.47 46.79 -42.27
N GLN A 56 -18.34 47.15 -41.62
CA GLN A 56 -18.12 48.04 -40.44
C GLN A 56 -19.13 47.96 -39.26
N LYS A 57 -18.77 47.76 -37.97
CA LYS A 57 -17.80 48.48 -37.10
C LYS A 57 -17.73 47.80 -35.71
N THR A 58 -16.62 48.03 -34.99
CA THR A 58 -16.38 47.96 -33.50
C THR A 58 -16.07 46.64 -32.75
N ARG A 59 -14.82 46.61 -32.22
CA ARG A 59 -14.29 46.12 -30.92
C ARG A 59 -14.60 44.69 -30.43
N ARG A 60 -13.59 43.81 -30.48
CA ARG A 60 -12.90 43.18 -29.31
C ARG A 60 -11.75 42.27 -29.77
N ALA A 61 -10.52 42.54 -29.35
CA ALA A 61 -9.37 41.67 -29.55
C ALA A 61 -9.25 40.68 -28.38
N ARG A 62 -9.14 39.38 -28.70
CA ARG A 62 -8.85 38.29 -27.75
C ARG A 62 -7.42 37.81 -28.05
N ARG A 63 -6.50 38.03 -27.12
CA ARG A 63 -5.12 37.52 -27.18
C ARG A 63 -5.05 36.13 -26.53
N SER A 64 -4.41 35.19 -27.23
CA SER A 64 -3.85 33.95 -26.68
C SER A 64 -2.47 34.23 -26.07
N ALA A 65 -2.18 33.57 -24.95
CA ALA A 65 -0.93 33.69 -24.18
C ALA A 65 0.29 33.09 -24.90
N PRO A 66 1.50 33.41 -24.40
CA PRO A 66 2.36 32.32 -23.94
C PRO A 66 2.87 32.52 -22.50
N VAL A 67 3.14 31.38 -21.87
CA VAL A 67 3.76 31.20 -20.56
C VAL A 67 5.22 31.67 -20.59
N MET A 68 5.69 32.40 -19.58
CA MET A 68 7.13 32.63 -19.35
C MET A 68 7.48 32.51 -17.85
N VAL A 69 8.45 31.63 -17.63
CA VAL A 69 9.09 31.22 -16.38
C VAL A 69 9.96 32.36 -15.83
N GLY A 70 10.20 32.39 -14.51
CA GLY A 70 10.98 33.45 -13.84
C GLY A 70 12.40 33.60 -14.40
N CYS A 71 12.75 34.82 -14.81
CA CYS A 71 14.08 35.20 -15.30
C CYS A 71 15.03 35.54 -14.15
N SER A 72 16.27 35.07 -14.24
CA SER A 72 17.40 35.50 -13.39
C SER A 72 17.85 36.93 -13.76
N MET A 73 18.67 37.58 -12.93
CA MET A 73 19.20 38.93 -13.26
C MET A 73 20.07 38.94 -14.52
N GLU A 74 20.75 37.83 -14.82
CA GLU A 74 21.57 37.69 -16.03
C GLU A 74 20.71 37.62 -17.30
N ASP A 75 19.54 36.98 -17.23
CA ASP A 75 18.56 36.98 -18.32
C ASP A 75 18.01 38.38 -18.59
N GLN A 76 17.77 39.19 -17.54
CA GLN A 76 17.24 40.55 -17.72
C GLN A 76 18.21 41.45 -18.49
N THR A 77 19.51 41.36 -18.21
CA THR A 77 20.54 42.08 -18.97
C THR A 77 20.62 41.60 -20.41
N TYR A 78 20.53 40.29 -20.66
CA TYR A 78 20.54 39.73 -22.01
C TYR A 78 19.36 40.23 -22.86
N TYR A 79 18.15 40.23 -22.31
CA TYR A 79 16.97 40.77 -23.00
C TYR A 79 17.05 42.28 -23.20
N ARG A 80 17.62 43.04 -22.25
CA ARG A 80 17.78 44.50 -22.36
C ARG A 80 18.75 44.85 -23.49
N ASP A 81 19.90 44.19 -23.56
CA ASP A 81 20.90 44.41 -24.59
C ASP A 81 20.38 43.99 -25.98
N HIS A 82 19.61 42.90 -26.06
CA HIS A 82 18.96 42.51 -27.31
C HIS A 82 17.87 43.49 -27.77
N LEU A 83 17.11 44.08 -26.84
CA LEU A 83 16.09 45.09 -27.15
C LEU A 83 16.73 46.43 -27.58
N VAL A 84 17.87 46.80 -27.00
CA VAL A 84 18.66 47.97 -27.42
C VAL A 84 19.29 47.74 -28.80
N ALA A 85 19.79 46.53 -29.07
CA ALA A 85 20.31 46.16 -30.39
C ALA A 85 19.21 46.15 -31.48
N CYS A 86 18.02 45.66 -31.16
CA CYS A 86 16.85 45.74 -32.06
C CYS A 86 16.36 47.19 -32.26
N ARG A 87 16.58 48.09 -31.29
CA ARG A 87 16.27 49.52 -31.40
C ARG A 87 17.23 50.27 -32.31
N ALA A 88 18.49 49.84 -32.44
CA ALA A 88 19.44 50.42 -33.37
C ALA A 88 19.12 50.08 -34.85
N GLN A 89 18.31 49.04 -35.08
CA GLN A 89 17.94 48.57 -36.43
C GLN A 89 16.57 49.08 -36.91
N LEU A 90 15.80 49.74 -36.05
CA LEU A 90 14.50 50.30 -36.40
C LEU A 90 14.58 51.83 -36.31
N ASN A 91 14.63 52.49 -37.48
CA ASN A 91 14.49 53.94 -37.60
C ASN A 91 13.25 54.38 -36.84
N GLY A 92 13.51 55.12 -35.77
CA GLY A 92 12.60 55.25 -34.64
C GLY A 92 11.25 55.82 -35.02
N VAL A 93 10.21 55.01 -34.84
CA VAL A 93 8.87 55.40 -34.39
C VAL A 93 8.28 54.12 -33.77
N ASP A 94 7.77 54.22 -32.53
CA ASP A 94 7.03 53.19 -31.77
C ASP A 94 7.80 52.17 -30.88
N ALA A 95 8.85 52.62 -30.16
CA ALA A 95 9.36 51.88 -29.00
C ALA A 95 9.12 52.69 -27.70
N PRO A 96 8.46 52.12 -26.67
CA PRO A 96 8.21 52.83 -25.41
C PRO A 96 9.53 53.24 -24.74
N THR A 97 9.51 54.36 -24.03
CA THR A 97 10.71 54.88 -23.38
C THR A 97 11.18 53.91 -22.28
N PRO A 98 12.48 53.89 -21.94
CA PRO A 98 12.99 52.99 -20.89
C PRO A 98 12.27 53.17 -19.55
N GLU A 99 11.89 54.42 -19.22
CA GLU A 99 11.14 54.76 -18.00
C GLU A 99 9.70 54.21 -18.01
N GLU A 100 9.04 54.20 -19.17
CA GLU A 100 7.71 53.58 -19.33
C GLU A 100 7.79 52.04 -19.25
N THR A 101 8.88 51.48 -19.76
CA THR A 101 9.14 50.04 -19.72
C THR A 101 9.41 49.58 -18.28
N ASP A 102 10.17 50.36 -17.51
CA ASP A 102 10.47 50.08 -16.10
C ASP A 102 9.19 50.17 -15.24
N LYS A 103 8.31 51.15 -15.48
CA LYS A 103 6.96 51.22 -14.83
C LYS A 103 6.09 50.01 -15.17
N HIS A 104 6.13 49.53 -16.41
CA HIS A 104 5.38 48.34 -16.81
C HIS A 104 5.94 47.08 -16.15
N MET A 105 7.25 46.98 -16.00
CA MET A 105 7.91 45.87 -15.30
C MET A 105 7.61 45.87 -13.80
N GLU A 106 7.57 47.03 -13.15
CA GLU A 106 7.14 47.16 -11.74
C GLU A 106 5.67 46.75 -11.56
N GLY A 107 4.78 47.14 -12.49
CA GLY A 107 3.38 46.73 -12.48
C GLY A 107 3.18 45.22 -12.66
N ILE A 108 3.99 44.59 -13.52
CA ILE A 108 3.96 43.13 -13.74
C ILE A 108 4.51 42.39 -12.51
N GLN A 109 5.57 42.90 -11.87
CA GLN A 109 6.10 42.32 -10.63
C GLN A 109 5.12 42.48 -9.45
N ALA A 110 4.42 43.60 -9.34
CA ALA A 110 3.38 43.80 -8.33
C ALA A 110 2.20 42.83 -8.54
N PHE A 111 1.75 42.66 -9.78
CA PHE A 111 0.71 41.70 -10.14
C PHE A 111 1.15 40.25 -9.86
N ALA A 112 2.40 39.89 -10.17
CA ALA A 112 2.95 38.56 -9.90
C ALA A 112 3.06 38.27 -8.39
N LYS A 113 3.49 39.26 -7.58
CA LYS A 113 3.54 39.13 -6.11
C LYS A 113 2.13 38.98 -5.51
N GLN A 114 1.15 39.72 -6.02
CA GLN A 114 -0.23 39.65 -5.55
C GLN A 114 -0.93 38.35 -5.99
N ALA A 115 -0.60 37.81 -7.16
CA ALA A 115 -1.04 36.49 -7.62
C ALA A 115 -0.42 35.34 -6.79
N LEU A 116 0.84 35.47 -6.38
CA LEU A 116 1.54 34.47 -5.56
C LEU A 116 1.03 34.46 -4.09
N ALA A 117 0.69 35.63 -3.55
CA ALA A 117 0.04 35.76 -2.24
C ALA A 117 -1.41 35.23 -2.24
N GLY A 118 -2.15 35.43 -3.34
CA GLY A 118 -3.50 34.87 -3.52
C GLY A 118 -3.50 33.35 -3.71
N ALA A 119 -2.50 32.79 -4.39
CA ALA A 119 -2.36 31.35 -4.58
C ALA A 119 -1.96 30.62 -3.27
N SER A 120 -1.19 31.26 -2.40
CA SER A 120 -0.82 30.68 -1.10
C SER A 120 -1.96 30.75 -0.07
N ALA A 121 -2.82 31.77 -0.11
CA ALA A 121 -4.03 31.82 0.71
C ALA A 121 -5.12 30.83 0.22
N ALA A 122 -5.21 30.57 -1.08
CA ALA A 122 -6.11 29.56 -1.65
C ALA A 122 -5.64 28.12 -1.43
N MET A 123 -4.32 27.89 -1.24
CA MET A 123 -3.77 26.58 -0.86
C MET A 123 -3.83 26.28 0.64
N LEU A 124 -4.10 27.29 1.50
CA LEU A 124 -4.19 27.11 2.96
C LEU A 124 -5.63 26.99 3.50
N PHE A 125 -6.66 27.21 2.66
CA PHE A 125 -8.07 27.10 3.07
C PHE A 125 -8.84 25.90 2.49
N THR A 126 -8.16 24.98 1.81
CA THR A 126 -8.71 23.66 1.44
C THR A 126 -8.00 22.51 2.14
N SER A 127 -7.62 22.72 3.41
CA SER A 127 -7.32 21.64 4.37
C SER A 127 -8.62 20.95 4.78
N SER A 128 -9.41 20.50 3.80
CA SER A 128 -10.55 19.61 4.03
C SER A 128 -9.99 18.23 4.31
N MET A 129 -9.87 17.87 5.59
CA MET A 129 -9.73 16.52 6.13
C MET A 129 -9.34 15.47 5.09
N GLU A 130 -8.04 15.31 4.85
CA GLU A 130 -7.54 14.17 4.08
C GLU A 130 -8.04 12.90 4.78
N ALA A 131 -8.82 12.09 4.08
CA ALA A 131 -9.34 10.86 4.64
C ALA A 131 -8.15 10.00 5.11
N ALA A 132 -8.13 9.53 6.37
CA ALA A 132 -7.12 8.56 6.83
C ALA A 132 -7.19 7.25 6.01
N VAL A 133 -6.56 7.18 4.85
CA VAL A 133 -6.38 5.94 4.07
C VAL A 133 -5.14 5.23 4.62
N ALA A 134 -4.98 3.95 4.29
CA ALA A 134 -3.79 3.15 4.56
C ALA A 134 -2.56 3.70 3.82
N TYR A 135 -1.97 4.81 4.27
CA TYR A 135 -0.86 5.45 3.60
C TYR A 135 0.48 5.06 4.24
N PRO A 136 1.38 4.36 3.52
CA PRO A 136 2.76 4.15 3.99
C PRO A 136 3.54 5.46 4.21
N ILE A 137 3.13 6.56 3.57
CA ILE A 137 3.80 7.87 3.70
C ILE A 137 3.83 8.39 5.15
N PHE A 138 2.80 8.09 5.94
CA PHE A 138 2.77 8.51 7.35
C PHE A 138 3.82 7.78 8.18
N ALA A 139 4.14 6.53 7.84
CA ALA A 139 5.28 5.87 8.46
C ALA A 139 6.58 6.59 8.07
N GLN A 140 6.78 6.83 6.77
CA GLN A 140 7.99 7.48 6.24
C GLN A 140 8.27 8.87 6.83
N GLN A 141 7.21 9.65 7.09
CA GLN A 141 7.32 11.00 7.63
C GLN A 141 7.61 11.04 9.14
N ASN A 142 7.08 10.08 9.91
CA ASN A 142 7.11 10.12 11.37
C ASN A 142 8.14 9.17 11.98
N TYR A 143 8.63 8.20 11.23
CA TYR A 143 9.57 7.19 11.71
C TYR A 143 10.75 7.03 10.75
N ALA A 144 11.96 7.23 11.25
CA ALA A 144 13.18 7.03 10.44
C ALA A 144 13.36 5.56 10.04
N ASN A 145 13.06 4.64 10.96
CA ASN A 145 13.05 3.20 10.71
C ASN A 145 11.64 2.66 10.98
N PRO A 146 11.01 1.96 10.01
CA PRO A 146 9.67 1.45 10.18
C PRO A 146 9.56 0.20 11.07
N ARG A 147 10.68 -0.37 11.51
CA ARG A 147 10.72 -1.50 12.44
C ARG A 147 11.43 -1.10 13.73
N GLU A 148 10.72 -1.22 14.83
CA GLU A 148 11.25 -1.01 16.18
C GLU A 148 12.16 -2.17 16.59
N TYR A 149 13.02 -1.95 17.59
CA TYR A 149 13.93 -2.99 18.13
C TYR A 149 13.19 -4.24 18.65
N THR A 150 11.93 -4.06 19.05
CA THR A 150 11.02 -5.15 19.48
C THR A 150 10.57 -6.04 18.32
N GLY A 151 10.83 -5.66 17.07
CA GLY A 151 10.33 -6.31 15.87
C GLY A 151 8.94 -5.87 15.42
N LYS A 152 8.31 -4.94 16.16
CA LYS A 152 7.05 -4.31 15.79
C LYS A 152 7.26 -3.35 14.61
N ILE A 153 6.34 -3.37 13.65
CA ILE A 153 6.28 -2.42 12.54
C ILE A 153 5.38 -1.25 12.95
N VAL A 154 5.85 -0.03 12.71
CA VAL A 154 5.23 1.23 13.18
C VAL A 154 3.80 1.44 12.66
N CYS A 155 3.41 0.79 11.57
CA CYS A 155 2.04 0.78 11.07
C CYS A 155 1.03 0.31 12.14
N ALA A 156 1.44 -0.57 13.05
CA ALA A 156 0.61 -1.04 14.16
C ALA A 156 0.30 0.04 15.21
N ASN A 157 1.01 1.18 15.21
CA ASN A 157 0.71 2.30 16.11
C ASN A 157 -0.58 3.04 15.71
N CYS A 158 -0.91 3.04 14.41
CA CYS A 158 -2.13 3.66 13.89
C CYS A 158 -3.21 2.64 13.50
N HIS A 159 -2.81 1.46 13.03
CA HIS A 159 -3.71 0.37 12.65
C HIS A 159 -3.80 -0.66 13.76
N LEU A 160 -4.69 -0.40 14.72
CA LEU A 160 -4.78 -1.11 16.00
C LEU A 160 -5.44 -2.49 15.89
N ALA A 161 -6.27 -2.71 14.86
CA ALA A 161 -6.86 -4.01 14.64
C ALA A 161 -5.83 -4.99 14.05
N SER A 162 -5.75 -6.19 14.62
CA SER A 162 -4.87 -7.25 14.13
C SER A 162 -5.62 -8.20 13.20
N LYS A 163 -5.03 -8.50 12.05
CA LYS A 163 -5.53 -9.47 11.09
C LYS A 163 -4.34 -10.11 10.35
N PRO A 164 -4.38 -11.41 10.04
CA PRO A 164 -3.25 -12.10 9.43
C PRO A 164 -2.96 -11.60 8.01
N ILE A 165 -1.72 -11.76 7.59
CA ILE A 165 -1.25 -11.70 6.21
C ILE A 165 -0.59 -13.04 5.87
N GLU A 166 -0.43 -13.34 4.59
CA GLU A 166 0.32 -14.51 4.14
C GLU A 166 1.41 -14.05 3.17
N VAL A 167 2.63 -14.51 3.38
CA VAL A 167 3.78 -14.17 2.54
C VAL A 167 4.41 -15.42 1.95
N ARG A 168 4.68 -15.36 0.64
CA ARG A 168 5.34 -16.43 -0.12
C ARG A 168 6.60 -15.91 -0.76
N LEU A 169 7.70 -16.63 -0.55
CA LEU A 169 9.00 -16.38 -1.16
C LEU A 169 9.70 -17.72 -1.41
N PRO A 170 10.70 -17.75 -2.31
CA PRO A 170 11.55 -18.92 -2.48
C PRO A 170 12.31 -19.25 -1.19
N GLN A 171 12.54 -20.54 -0.96
CA GLN A 171 13.34 -21.00 0.17
C GLN A 171 14.82 -20.59 0.02
N ALA A 172 15.34 -20.63 -1.20
CA ALA A 172 16.70 -20.21 -1.53
C ALA A 172 16.74 -19.48 -2.87
N VAL A 173 17.67 -18.55 -2.99
CA VAL A 173 17.96 -17.79 -4.22
C VAL A 173 19.45 -17.68 -4.44
N LEU A 174 19.85 -17.62 -5.71
CA LEU A 174 21.23 -17.37 -6.10
C LEU A 174 21.55 -15.87 -6.03
N PRO A 175 22.82 -15.46 -5.98
CA PRO A 175 23.22 -14.06 -6.09
C PRO A 175 22.81 -13.45 -7.44
N ASP A 176 22.69 -12.12 -7.47
CA ASP A 176 22.31 -11.30 -8.65
C ASP A 176 21.07 -11.80 -9.43
N THR A 177 20.12 -12.42 -8.73
CA THR A 177 18.95 -13.05 -9.33
C THR A 177 17.68 -12.28 -8.98
N ILE A 178 16.84 -12.04 -9.98
CA ILE A 178 15.51 -11.45 -9.79
C ILE A 178 14.51 -12.57 -9.52
N PHE A 179 13.77 -12.43 -8.43
CA PHE A 179 12.68 -13.33 -8.09
C PHE A 179 11.50 -12.53 -7.55
N LYS A 180 10.33 -13.19 -7.48
CA LYS A 180 9.12 -12.59 -6.92
C LYS A 180 8.90 -13.06 -5.49
N MET A 181 8.43 -12.14 -4.67
CA MET A 181 7.77 -12.41 -3.40
C MET A 181 6.31 -12.01 -3.54
N GLU A 182 5.42 -12.73 -2.87
CA GLU A 182 3.98 -12.45 -2.88
C GLU A 182 3.55 -12.11 -1.45
N VAL A 183 2.95 -10.94 -1.27
CA VAL A 183 2.35 -10.49 -0.01
C VAL A 183 0.84 -10.49 -0.18
N GLU A 184 0.16 -11.43 0.47
CA GLU A 184 -1.28 -11.60 0.43
C GLU A 184 -1.91 -10.99 1.68
N VAL A 185 -2.86 -10.08 1.47
CA VAL A 185 -3.57 -9.35 2.53
C VAL A 185 -5.06 -9.67 2.42
N PRO A 186 -5.55 -10.74 3.07
CA PRO A 186 -6.91 -11.21 2.85
C PRO A 186 -7.95 -10.39 3.61
N ALA A 187 -9.06 -9.99 2.96
CA ALA A 187 -10.13 -9.23 3.63
C ALA A 187 -11.56 -9.42 3.11
N LYS A 188 -11.84 -10.34 2.17
CA LYS A 188 -13.18 -10.48 1.54
C LYS A 188 -13.69 -9.13 1.00
N TYR A 189 -12.86 -8.43 0.22
CA TYR A 189 -13.06 -7.05 -0.26
C TYR A 189 -14.41 -6.78 -0.93
N ALA A 190 -14.95 -7.75 -1.66
CA ALA A 190 -16.24 -7.62 -2.33
C ALA A 190 -17.42 -7.41 -1.34
N LYS A 191 -17.34 -7.99 -0.13
CA LYS A 191 -18.44 -8.00 0.85
C LYS A 191 -18.27 -7.01 1.98
N ARG A 192 -17.02 -6.71 2.37
CA ARG A 192 -16.73 -5.80 3.48
C ARG A 192 -16.61 -4.36 2.97
N ARG A 193 -17.20 -3.44 3.73
CA ARG A 193 -17.13 -1.98 3.50
C ARG A 193 -16.75 -1.33 4.80
N GLN A 194 -15.99 -0.23 4.72
CA GLN A 194 -15.50 0.52 5.87
C GLN A 194 -16.08 1.95 5.86
N PRO A 195 -16.14 2.64 7.01
CA PRO A 195 -16.48 4.06 7.03
C PRO A 195 -15.40 4.90 6.32
N LEU A 196 -15.80 5.72 5.36
CA LEU A 196 -15.00 6.79 4.78
C LEU A 196 -15.03 8.01 5.72
N ALA A 197 -14.22 9.03 5.43
CA ALA A 197 -14.09 10.20 6.30
C ALA A 197 -15.41 11.00 6.47
N ASP A 198 -16.30 10.94 5.50
CA ASP A 198 -17.62 11.57 5.52
C ASP A 198 -18.68 10.78 6.35
N GLY A 199 -18.36 9.54 6.73
CA GLY A 199 -19.24 8.60 7.41
C GLY A 199 -19.95 7.60 6.50
N SER A 200 -19.83 7.72 5.17
CA SER A 200 -20.40 6.77 4.22
C SER A 200 -19.60 5.45 4.18
N LYS A 201 -20.22 4.35 3.74
CA LYS A 201 -19.54 3.04 3.66
C LYS A 201 -18.91 2.85 2.28
N GLY A 202 -17.59 2.73 2.22
CA GLY A 202 -16.80 2.61 0.99
C GLY A 202 -15.92 1.35 0.92
N PRO A 203 -15.23 1.14 -0.22
CA PRO A 203 -14.28 0.03 -0.39
C PRO A 203 -13.03 0.20 0.49
N MET A 204 -12.30 -0.89 0.69
CA MET A 204 -11.04 -0.92 1.43
C MET A 204 -9.83 -0.91 0.49
N ASN A 205 -8.83 -0.11 0.85
CA ASN A 205 -7.53 -0.10 0.22
C ASN A 205 -6.54 -0.93 1.02
N ILE A 206 -5.46 -1.36 0.36
CA ILE A 206 -4.35 -2.11 0.94
C ILE A 206 -3.08 -1.26 0.88
N GLY A 207 -2.24 -1.40 1.90
CA GLY A 207 -0.85 -0.99 1.88
C GLY A 207 0.03 -2.11 2.42
N ALA A 208 1.27 -2.19 1.95
CA ALA A 208 2.23 -3.17 2.41
C ALA A 208 3.63 -2.57 2.55
N ILE A 209 4.42 -3.19 3.42
CA ILE A 209 5.82 -2.88 3.67
C ILE A 209 6.61 -4.20 3.72
N ALA A 210 7.78 -4.21 3.11
CA ALA A 210 8.75 -5.29 3.23
C ALA A 210 10.09 -4.71 3.68
N VAL A 211 10.59 -5.23 4.80
CA VAL A 211 11.90 -4.93 5.36
C VAL A 211 12.80 -6.11 5.02
N MET A 212 13.66 -5.91 4.02
CA MET A 212 14.62 -6.93 3.58
C MET A 212 15.96 -6.75 4.30
N PRO A 213 16.82 -7.78 4.36
CA PRO A 213 18.18 -7.62 4.85
C PRO A 213 18.97 -6.60 4.02
N GLU A 214 20.09 -6.11 4.55
CA GLU A 214 20.96 -5.19 3.82
C GLU A 214 21.49 -5.80 2.52
N GLY A 215 21.65 -4.95 1.49
CA GLY A 215 22.09 -5.35 0.15
C GLY A 215 20.97 -5.82 -0.78
N TRP A 216 19.86 -6.33 -0.24
CA TRP A 216 18.66 -6.65 -1.02
C TRP A 216 17.98 -5.37 -1.46
N LYS A 217 17.48 -5.34 -2.69
CA LYS A 217 16.87 -4.14 -3.25
C LYS A 217 15.75 -4.48 -4.22
N LEU A 218 14.90 -3.49 -4.48
CA LEU A 218 13.89 -3.58 -5.53
C LEU A 218 14.57 -3.87 -6.88
N ALA A 219 14.00 -4.80 -7.65
CA ALA A 219 14.54 -5.13 -8.95
C ALA A 219 14.48 -3.92 -9.92
N PRO A 220 15.59 -3.60 -10.63
CA PRO A 220 15.60 -2.54 -11.63
C PRO A 220 14.57 -2.78 -12.75
N LYS A 221 13.89 -1.72 -13.18
CA LYS A 221 12.78 -1.82 -14.17
C LYS A 221 13.24 -2.35 -15.52
N ASP A 222 14.49 -2.13 -15.90
CA ASP A 222 15.12 -2.60 -17.13
C ASP A 222 15.30 -4.12 -17.14
N ARG A 223 15.69 -4.73 -16.01
CA ARG A 223 15.89 -6.19 -15.88
C ARG A 223 14.63 -7.00 -15.61
N LEU A 224 13.50 -6.35 -15.33
CA LEU A 224 12.26 -7.05 -15.02
C LEU A 224 11.69 -7.82 -16.24
N PRO A 225 11.41 -9.13 -16.10
CA PRO A 225 10.71 -9.92 -17.12
C PRO A 225 9.33 -9.34 -17.50
N LYS A 226 8.95 -9.44 -18.78
CA LYS A 226 7.65 -8.95 -19.30
C LYS A 226 6.44 -9.52 -18.53
N PRO A 227 6.40 -10.81 -18.14
CA PRO A 227 5.28 -11.35 -17.36
C PRO A 227 5.11 -10.65 -16.00
N LEU A 228 6.19 -10.44 -15.27
CA LEU A 228 6.16 -9.76 -13.96
C LEU A 228 5.72 -8.30 -14.08
N LYS A 229 6.17 -7.58 -15.13
CA LYS A 229 5.71 -6.21 -15.40
C LYS A 229 4.19 -6.12 -15.62
N LYS A 230 3.60 -7.13 -16.26
CA LYS A 230 2.15 -7.18 -16.51
C LYS A 230 1.37 -7.43 -15.22
N GLU A 231 1.87 -8.35 -14.38
CA GLU A 231 1.26 -8.69 -13.08
C GLU A 231 1.31 -7.51 -12.10
N MET A 232 2.38 -6.71 -12.14
CA MET A 232 2.54 -5.51 -11.32
C MET A 232 1.85 -4.25 -11.88
N LYS A 233 1.11 -4.32 -12.98
CA LYS A 233 0.56 -3.12 -13.62
C LYS A 233 -0.38 -2.39 -12.65
N GLY A 234 0.00 -1.18 -12.22
CA GLY A 234 -0.74 -0.35 -11.27
C GLY A 234 -0.35 -0.57 -9.79
N LEU A 235 0.57 -1.50 -9.52
CA LEU A 235 1.25 -1.68 -8.24
C LEU A 235 2.67 -1.12 -8.33
N ALA A 236 2.92 -0.03 -7.61
CA ALA A 236 4.25 0.58 -7.52
C ALA A 236 4.84 0.37 -6.13
N TRP A 237 6.02 -0.24 -6.10
CA TRP A 237 6.85 -0.29 -4.91
C TRP A 237 7.86 0.86 -4.95
N ALA A 238 8.04 1.51 -3.80
CA ALA A 238 9.01 2.57 -3.61
C ALA A 238 9.89 2.24 -2.40
N PRO A 239 11.17 2.65 -2.40
CA PRO A 239 11.99 2.55 -1.20
C PRO A 239 11.42 3.44 -0.10
N TYR A 240 11.57 2.99 1.15
CA TYR A 240 11.10 3.72 2.33
C TYR A 240 11.82 5.05 2.51
N SER A 241 13.14 5.05 2.31
CA SER A 241 13.96 6.25 2.28
C SER A 241 15.17 6.05 1.35
N LYS A 242 15.98 7.10 1.15
CA LYS A 242 17.20 7.00 0.35
C LYS A 242 18.30 6.20 1.07
N GLU A 243 18.29 6.26 2.39
CA GLU A 243 19.23 5.60 3.30
C GLU A 243 18.96 4.10 3.39
N TYR A 244 17.69 3.69 3.31
CA TYR A 244 17.25 2.29 3.43
C TYR A 244 16.59 1.77 2.14
N PRO A 245 17.37 1.50 1.07
CA PRO A 245 16.82 0.99 -0.20
C PRO A 245 16.33 -0.47 -0.10
N ASN A 246 16.72 -1.18 0.95
CA ASN A 246 16.28 -2.54 1.29
C ASN A 246 14.90 -2.58 1.94
N ILE A 247 14.36 -1.43 2.34
CA ILE A 247 13.00 -1.34 2.87
C ILE A 247 12.12 -0.74 1.79
N VAL A 248 11.04 -1.43 1.44
CA VAL A 248 10.14 -1.03 0.36
C VAL A 248 8.70 -0.99 0.83
N VAL A 249 7.96 -0.02 0.32
CA VAL A 249 6.55 0.23 0.63
C VAL A 249 5.73 0.31 -0.64
N ALA A 250 4.46 -0.08 -0.55
CA ALA A 250 3.48 0.08 -1.60
C ALA A 250 2.11 0.42 -1.02
N GLY A 251 1.35 1.22 -1.76
CA GLY A 251 -0.01 1.62 -1.41
C GLY A 251 -0.18 3.11 -1.14
N PRO A 252 -1.44 3.57 -0.99
CA PRO A 252 -2.65 2.76 -0.99
C PRO A 252 -3.04 2.28 -2.40
N VAL A 253 -3.47 1.03 -2.51
CA VAL A 253 -4.01 0.44 -3.75
C VAL A 253 -5.38 -0.20 -3.50
N PRO A 254 -6.26 -0.31 -4.52
CA PRO A 254 -7.57 -0.95 -4.38
C PRO A 254 -7.44 -2.42 -3.93
N GLY A 255 -8.07 -2.77 -2.81
CA GLY A 255 -7.85 -4.09 -2.21
C GLY A 255 -8.44 -5.26 -2.99
N GLU A 256 -9.52 -5.03 -3.75
CA GLU A 256 -10.14 -6.05 -4.59
C GLU A 256 -9.25 -6.51 -5.75
N THR A 257 -8.39 -5.63 -6.25
CA THR A 257 -7.46 -5.94 -7.36
C THR A 257 -6.12 -6.45 -6.86
N TYR A 258 -5.64 -5.90 -5.74
CA TYR A 258 -4.29 -6.15 -5.22
C TYR A 258 -4.27 -6.90 -3.89
N GLU A 259 -5.25 -7.79 -3.65
CA GLU A 259 -5.23 -8.70 -2.50
C GLU A 259 -3.93 -9.50 -2.43
N LYS A 260 -3.37 -9.85 -3.60
CA LYS A 260 -2.04 -10.45 -3.77
C LYS A 260 -1.10 -9.45 -4.41
N MET A 261 -0.15 -8.93 -3.63
CA MET A 261 0.83 -7.94 -4.07
C MET A 261 2.14 -8.62 -4.44
N VAL A 262 2.56 -8.47 -5.70
CA VAL A 262 3.84 -9.01 -6.18
C VAL A 262 4.94 -7.99 -5.96
N LEU A 263 5.98 -8.40 -5.24
CA LEU A 263 7.19 -7.64 -4.98
C LEU A 263 8.37 -8.28 -5.73
N PRO A 264 8.96 -7.60 -6.74
CA PRO A 264 10.15 -8.11 -7.40
C PRO A 264 11.42 -7.67 -6.66
N VAL A 265 12.20 -8.65 -6.23
CA VAL A 265 13.44 -8.39 -5.48
C VAL A 265 14.63 -8.86 -6.31
N LEU A 266 15.71 -8.09 -6.24
CA LEU A 266 17.03 -8.48 -6.72
C LEU A 266 17.89 -8.91 -5.53
N SER A 267 18.37 -10.15 -5.54
CA SER A 267 19.31 -10.62 -4.53
C SER A 267 20.67 -9.95 -4.68
N PRO A 268 21.37 -9.67 -3.56
CA PRO A 268 22.73 -9.14 -3.61
C PRO A 268 23.73 -10.20 -4.09
N ASP A 269 24.92 -9.75 -4.49
CA ASP A 269 26.04 -10.63 -4.84
C ASP A 269 27.22 -10.45 -3.87
N PRO A 270 27.47 -11.42 -2.98
CA PRO A 270 28.62 -11.40 -2.06
C PRO A 270 29.98 -11.29 -2.74
N ASN A 271 30.10 -11.68 -4.01
CA ASN A 271 31.37 -11.57 -4.75
C ASN A 271 31.72 -10.13 -5.14
N THR A 272 30.72 -9.23 -5.08
CA THR A 272 30.88 -7.81 -5.44
C THR A 272 30.71 -6.86 -4.25
N ASN A 273 30.16 -7.36 -3.14
CA ASN A 273 29.87 -6.58 -1.95
C ASN A 273 30.19 -7.36 -0.68
N ASP A 274 31.31 -7.01 -0.06
CA ASP A 274 31.84 -7.68 1.15
C ASP A 274 30.92 -7.54 2.38
N LYS A 275 29.95 -6.62 2.36
CA LYS A 275 28.97 -6.46 3.46
C LYS A 275 27.90 -7.55 3.45
N VAL A 276 27.77 -8.29 2.35
CA VAL A 276 26.76 -9.33 2.18
C VAL A 276 27.44 -10.70 2.27
N ILE A 277 26.87 -11.58 3.08
CA ILE A 277 27.36 -12.95 3.24
C ILE A 277 26.33 -13.96 2.73
N PHE A 278 26.80 -15.09 2.21
CA PHE A 278 25.94 -16.24 1.94
C PHE A 278 25.38 -16.81 3.23
N GLY A 279 24.07 -17.08 3.25
CA GLY A 279 23.41 -17.59 4.43
C GLY A 279 21.94 -17.23 4.48
N LYS A 280 21.37 -17.36 5.67
CA LYS A 280 19.96 -17.13 5.93
C LYS A 280 19.70 -15.66 6.19
N GLY A 281 18.87 -15.03 5.37
CA GLY A 281 18.32 -13.69 5.57
C GLY A 281 16.91 -13.76 6.13
N ILE A 282 16.61 -12.90 7.09
CA ILE A 282 15.27 -12.74 7.66
C ILE A 282 14.59 -11.53 7.03
N PHE A 283 13.36 -11.73 6.57
CA PHE A 283 12.53 -10.74 5.92
C PHE A 283 11.31 -10.48 6.79
N TYR A 284 11.01 -9.21 7.04
CA TYR A 284 9.84 -8.79 7.79
C TYR A 284 8.84 -8.12 6.87
N PHE A 285 7.59 -8.55 6.96
CA PHE A 285 6.51 -8.02 6.14
C PHE A 285 5.43 -7.44 7.04
N GLY A 286 4.84 -6.34 6.57
CA GLY A 286 3.65 -5.75 7.15
C GLY A 286 2.62 -5.51 6.05
N GLY A 287 1.36 -5.82 6.32
CA GLY A 287 0.27 -5.59 5.40
C GLY A 287 -0.95 -5.06 6.13
N ASN A 288 -1.50 -3.95 5.65
CA ASN A 288 -2.70 -3.34 6.18
C ASN A 288 -3.82 -3.38 5.15
N ARG A 289 -5.05 -3.64 5.60
CA ARG A 289 -6.27 -3.32 4.86
C ARG A 289 -7.13 -2.34 5.64
N GLY A 290 -7.75 -1.41 4.91
CA GLY A 290 -8.67 -0.44 5.48
C GLY A 290 -7.98 0.71 6.22
N ARG A 291 -8.78 1.61 6.75
CA ARG A 291 -8.35 2.88 7.32
C ARG A 291 -7.79 2.71 8.74
N GLY A 292 -6.84 3.58 9.08
CA GLY A 292 -6.25 3.65 10.41
C GLY A 292 -7.21 4.20 11.46
N GLN A 293 -6.86 4.00 12.73
CA GLN A 293 -7.61 4.44 13.89
C GLN A 293 -7.11 5.81 14.38
N VAL A 294 -5.81 6.07 14.26
CA VAL A 294 -5.15 7.27 14.80
C VAL A 294 -4.41 8.00 13.69
N TYR A 295 -4.54 9.33 13.65
CA TYR A 295 -3.76 10.19 12.77
C TYR A 295 -2.36 10.47 13.35
N PRO A 296 -1.36 10.84 12.53
CA PRO A 296 -0.02 11.18 13.03
C PRO A 296 0.01 12.23 14.15
N GLU A 297 -0.95 13.16 14.14
CA GLU A 297 -1.08 14.21 15.15
C GLU A 297 -1.65 13.71 16.50
N GLY A 298 -1.99 12.42 16.59
CA GLY A 298 -2.57 11.78 17.78
C GLY A 298 -4.10 11.82 17.84
N ASN A 299 -4.75 12.56 16.94
CA ASN A 299 -6.21 12.63 16.88
C ASN A 299 -6.83 11.31 16.43
N GLN A 300 -7.97 10.96 17.03
CA GLN A 300 -8.73 9.78 16.65
C GLN A 300 -9.46 9.98 15.32
N SER A 301 -9.52 8.94 14.49
CA SER A 301 -10.34 8.89 13.29
C SER A 301 -11.77 8.43 13.60
N ASN A 302 -12.66 8.57 12.61
CA ASN A 302 -14.02 8.04 12.66
C ASN A 302 -14.12 6.52 12.42
N ASN A 303 -12.98 5.83 12.22
CA ASN A 303 -12.93 4.37 12.13
C ASN A 303 -12.53 3.74 13.49
N ASN A 304 -13.13 4.26 14.56
CA ASN A 304 -12.91 3.88 15.95
C ASN A 304 -14.22 3.66 16.69
N GLN A 305 -14.12 2.95 17.81
CA GLN A 305 -15.14 2.94 18.84
C GLN A 305 -14.94 4.16 19.75
N PHE A 306 -16.02 4.90 20.03
CA PHE A 306 -15.99 6.01 20.97
C PHE A 306 -16.37 5.52 22.38
N LEU A 307 -15.60 5.95 23.38
CA LEU A 307 -15.74 5.53 24.77
C LEU A 307 -16.30 6.67 25.63
N ALA A 308 -16.91 6.32 26.76
CA ALA A 308 -17.46 7.23 27.74
C ALA A 308 -16.36 8.03 28.43
N SER A 309 -16.47 9.36 28.43
CA SER A 309 -15.46 10.26 29.02
C SER A 309 -15.43 10.24 30.55
N ALA A 310 -16.54 9.83 31.19
CA ALA A 310 -16.66 9.70 32.64
C ALA A 310 -17.76 8.69 33.01
N THR A 311 -17.71 8.21 34.26
CA THR A 311 -18.78 7.42 34.86
C THR A 311 -19.98 8.32 35.18
N GLY A 312 -21.18 7.90 34.80
CA GLY A 312 -22.41 8.66 35.06
C GLY A 312 -23.61 8.13 34.28
N THR A 313 -24.71 8.88 34.32
CA THR A 313 -25.94 8.55 33.58
C THR A 313 -26.01 9.37 32.30
N ILE A 314 -26.41 8.75 31.19
CA ILE A 314 -26.60 9.45 29.91
C ILE A 314 -27.83 10.36 30.00
N SER A 315 -27.61 11.66 29.92
CA SER A 315 -28.66 12.67 30.07
C SER A 315 -29.29 13.10 28.76
N ALA A 316 -28.53 13.13 27.67
CA ALA A 316 -29.03 13.49 26.35
C ALA A 316 -28.17 12.90 25.22
N ILE A 317 -28.81 12.62 24.10
CA ILE A 317 -28.17 12.22 22.84
C ILE A 317 -28.68 13.18 21.75
N ASP A 318 -27.82 14.06 21.26
CA ASP A 318 -28.13 15.01 20.18
C ASP A 318 -27.29 14.67 18.93
N GLY A 319 -27.87 13.86 18.05
CA GLY A 319 -27.20 13.33 16.87
C GLY A 319 -25.98 12.48 17.24
N LEU A 320 -24.78 13.08 17.15
CA LEU A 320 -23.50 12.41 17.45
C LEU A 320 -22.88 12.88 18.78
N LYS A 321 -23.55 13.75 19.53
CA LYS A 321 -23.09 14.23 20.84
C LYS A 321 -23.82 13.48 21.95
N VAL A 322 -23.05 12.83 22.83
CA VAL A 322 -23.57 12.09 23.99
C VAL A 322 -23.18 12.85 25.25
N SER A 323 -24.17 13.27 26.03
CA SER A 323 -23.98 13.98 27.29
C SER A 323 -24.11 13.02 28.48
N ILE A 324 -23.09 12.98 29.32
CA ILE A 324 -23.02 12.13 30.52
C ILE A 324 -23.03 13.02 31.75
N THR A 325 -24.00 12.82 32.63
CA THR A 325 -24.07 13.50 33.93
C THR A 325 -23.36 12.66 34.98
N THR A 326 -22.26 13.18 35.53
CA THR A 326 -21.49 12.50 36.58
C THR A 326 -22.25 12.53 37.92
N PRO A 327 -21.88 11.66 38.88
CA PRO A 327 -22.42 11.72 40.25
C PRO A 327 -22.17 13.06 40.97
N SER A 328 -21.18 13.84 40.52
CA SER A 328 -20.90 15.19 41.03
C SER A 328 -21.80 16.28 40.42
N GLY A 329 -22.69 15.93 39.50
CA GLY A 329 -23.58 16.87 38.79
C GLY A 329 -22.94 17.58 37.60
N GLU A 330 -21.71 17.23 37.22
CA GLU A 330 -21.02 17.79 36.05
C GLU A 330 -21.49 17.08 34.78
N VAL A 331 -21.81 17.83 33.73
CA VAL A 331 -22.21 17.27 32.43
C VAL A 331 -21.01 17.26 31.49
N LYS A 332 -20.52 16.07 31.14
CA LYS A 332 -19.45 15.89 30.16
C LYS A 332 -20.04 15.46 28.82
N THR A 333 -19.74 16.23 27.77
CA THR A 333 -20.18 15.91 26.41
C THR A 333 -19.07 15.18 25.67
N GLN A 334 -19.37 13.98 25.18
CA GLN A 334 -18.53 13.22 24.27
C GLN A 334 -19.05 13.41 22.84
N GLU A 335 -18.22 13.98 21.97
CA GLU A 335 -18.54 14.11 20.55
C GLU A 335 -18.04 12.89 19.78
N CYS A 336 -18.95 12.19 19.09
CA CYS A 336 -18.64 11.09 18.19
C CYS A 336 -18.48 11.62 16.76
N LEU A 337 -17.60 10.99 15.98
CA LEU A 337 -17.41 11.37 14.57
C LEU A 337 -18.43 10.71 13.64
N ARG A 338 -18.56 11.25 12.43
CA ARG A 338 -19.50 10.76 11.40
C ARG A 338 -19.28 9.28 11.07
N GLY A 339 -20.38 8.53 11.01
CA GLY A 339 -20.36 7.08 10.75
C GLY A 339 -20.29 6.22 12.01
N ALA A 340 -20.34 6.83 13.20
CA ALA A 340 -20.50 6.11 14.46
C ALA A 340 -21.96 5.69 14.68
N ASP A 341 -22.17 4.41 15.00
CA ASP A 341 -23.49 3.89 15.41
C ASP A 341 -23.54 3.82 16.95
N ILE A 342 -24.33 4.70 17.57
CA ILE A 342 -24.50 4.79 19.04
C ILE A 342 -25.36 3.60 19.52
N VAL A 343 -24.89 2.90 20.56
CA VAL A 343 -25.57 1.71 21.12
C VAL A 343 -26.26 1.96 22.46
N VAL A 344 -25.95 3.08 23.10
CA VAL A 344 -26.47 3.48 24.40
C VAL A 344 -27.74 4.34 24.28
N GLN A 345 -28.57 4.32 25.31
CA GLN A 345 -29.83 5.07 25.39
C GLN A 345 -29.79 6.11 26.51
N VAL A 346 -30.68 7.11 26.43
CA VAL A 346 -30.85 8.10 27.50
C VAL A 346 -31.37 7.41 28.75
N GLY A 347 -30.71 7.63 29.89
CA GLY A 347 -31.00 6.96 31.15
C GLY A 347 -30.09 5.78 31.48
N ASP A 348 -29.25 5.32 30.54
CA ASP A 348 -28.28 4.26 30.82
C ASP A 348 -27.18 4.76 31.75
N GLU A 349 -26.76 3.91 32.69
CA GLU A 349 -25.58 4.14 33.50
C GLU A 349 -24.36 3.57 32.77
N VAL A 350 -23.36 4.43 32.54
CA VAL A 350 -22.09 4.04 31.91
C VAL A 350 -20.94 4.30 32.85
N THR A 351 -19.96 3.42 32.79
CA THR A 351 -18.66 3.58 33.46
C THR A 351 -17.68 4.33 32.56
N LYS A 352 -16.69 4.99 33.15
CA LYS A 352 -15.61 5.60 32.38
C LYS A 352 -14.94 4.55 31.48
N ASP A 353 -14.67 4.92 30.24
CA ASP A 353 -14.08 4.09 29.19
C ASP A 353 -15.00 2.97 28.66
N GLU A 354 -16.29 2.98 29.02
CA GLU A 354 -17.29 2.07 28.46
C GLU A 354 -17.67 2.47 27.02
N PRO A 355 -17.85 1.51 26.10
CA PRO A 355 -18.15 1.83 24.70
C PRO A 355 -19.54 2.45 24.50
N LEU A 356 -19.57 3.66 23.95
CA LEU A 356 -20.82 4.36 23.57
C LEU A 356 -21.32 3.96 22.18
N THR A 357 -20.41 3.49 21.31
CA THR A 357 -20.71 3.16 19.92
C THR A 357 -20.29 1.74 19.59
N THR A 358 -20.79 1.21 18.47
CA THR A 358 -20.19 0.00 17.87
C THR A 358 -18.77 0.31 17.37
N ASN A 359 -17.98 -0.76 17.12
CA ASN A 359 -16.68 -0.62 16.45
C ASN A 359 -16.88 -0.78 14.93
N PRO A 360 -16.75 0.29 14.13
CA PRO A 360 -16.98 0.23 12.69
C PRO A 360 -15.80 -0.38 11.92
N ASN A 361 -14.67 -0.65 12.58
CA ASN A 361 -13.45 -1.10 11.92
C ASN A 361 -13.55 -2.56 11.46
N VAL A 362 -13.50 -2.74 10.15
CA VAL A 362 -13.46 -4.06 9.49
C VAL A 362 -12.09 -4.40 8.88
N GLY A 363 -11.12 -3.49 9.01
CA GLY A 363 -9.77 -3.63 8.51
C GLY A 363 -8.82 -4.29 9.51
N GLY A 364 -7.53 -4.02 9.32
CA GLY A 364 -6.49 -4.40 10.27
C GLY A 364 -5.13 -4.64 9.62
N PHE A 365 -4.12 -4.54 10.46
CA PHE A 365 -2.73 -4.76 10.14
C PHE A 365 -2.28 -6.16 10.56
N GLY A 366 -1.41 -6.76 9.77
CA GLY A 366 -0.74 -8.02 10.07
C GLY A 366 0.73 -7.91 9.80
N GLN A 367 1.50 -8.70 10.54
CA GLN A 367 2.93 -8.87 10.34
C GLN A 367 3.24 -10.33 10.10
N GLU A 368 4.26 -10.60 9.31
CA GLU A 368 4.80 -11.94 9.12
C GLU A 368 6.31 -11.86 8.92
N GLU A 369 6.99 -12.89 9.41
CA GLU A 369 8.44 -13.06 9.28
C GLU A 369 8.70 -14.29 8.41
N LYS A 370 9.66 -14.17 7.50
CA LYS A 370 10.07 -15.26 6.61
C LYS A 370 11.56 -15.29 6.43
N GLU A 371 12.05 -16.46 6.06
CA GLU A 371 13.48 -16.71 5.85
C GLU A 371 13.72 -17.03 4.37
N CYS A 372 14.77 -16.44 3.80
CA CYS A 372 15.29 -16.80 2.49
C CYS A 372 16.79 -17.08 2.59
N ILE A 373 17.25 -18.14 1.96
CA ILE A 373 18.68 -18.46 1.91
C ILE A 373 19.30 -17.83 0.67
N LEU A 374 20.31 -16.99 0.86
CA LEU A 374 21.22 -16.61 -0.22
C LEU A 374 22.23 -17.75 -0.39
N GLN A 375 22.04 -18.54 -1.45
CA GLN A 375 22.77 -19.77 -1.68
C GLN A 375 23.98 -19.56 -2.60
N ASP A 376 25.06 -20.27 -2.29
CA ASP A 376 26.23 -20.39 -3.16
C ASP A 376 26.15 -21.72 -3.90
N MET A 377 26.21 -21.68 -5.24
CA MET A 377 26.17 -22.89 -6.06
C MET A 377 27.36 -23.80 -5.82
N ASN A 378 28.53 -23.26 -5.42
CA ASN A 378 29.71 -24.06 -5.10
C ASN A 378 29.47 -24.94 -3.86
N ARG A 379 28.75 -24.43 -2.86
CA ARG A 379 28.34 -25.21 -1.67
C ARG A 379 27.41 -26.36 -2.06
N VAL A 380 26.50 -26.13 -3.00
CA VAL A 380 25.60 -27.17 -3.52
C VAL A 380 26.38 -28.24 -4.27
N TYR A 381 27.31 -27.86 -5.15
CA TYR A 381 28.15 -28.82 -5.88
C TYR A 381 29.02 -29.67 -4.94
N ALA A 382 29.66 -29.04 -3.95
CA ALA A 382 30.45 -29.75 -2.95
C ALA A 382 29.60 -30.72 -2.13
N PHE A 383 28.39 -30.31 -1.73
CA PHE A 383 27.45 -31.19 -1.02
C PHE A 383 27.02 -32.39 -1.88
N CYS A 384 26.68 -32.18 -3.15
CA CYS A 384 26.32 -33.28 -4.06
C CYS A 384 27.47 -34.27 -4.25
N ALA A 385 28.71 -33.77 -4.43
CA ALA A 385 29.89 -34.62 -4.54
C ALA A 385 30.14 -35.43 -3.27
N PHE A 386 30.00 -34.79 -2.10
CA PHE A 386 30.11 -35.46 -0.80
C PHE A 386 29.03 -36.53 -0.62
N ALA A 387 27.75 -36.20 -0.86
CA ALA A 387 26.63 -37.13 -0.73
C ALA A 387 26.80 -38.34 -1.67
N PHE A 388 27.25 -38.12 -2.90
CA PHE A 388 27.57 -39.20 -3.83
C PHE A 388 28.72 -40.09 -3.31
N SER A 389 29.78 -39.50 -2.75
CA SER A 389 30.87 -40.27 -2.15
C SER A 389 30.40 -41.14 -0.97
N CYS A 390 29.49 -40.63 -0.14
CA CYS A 390 28.88 -41.39 0.95
C CYS A 390 28.05 -42.57 0.41
N PHE A 391 27.27 -42.35 -0.65
CA PHE A 391 26.51 -43.41 -1.31
C PHE A 391 27.42 -44.53 -1.83
N ILE A 392 28.52 -44.16 -2.51
CA ILE A 392 29.51 -45.13 -3.00
C ILE A 392 30.17 -45.90 -1.84
N ALA A 393 30.51 -45.23 -0.74
CA ALA A 393 31.07 -45.87 0.44
C ALA A 393 30.08 -46.85 1.09
N GLN A 394 28.82 -46.45 1.27
CA GLN A 394 27.76 -47.32 1.81
C GLN A 394 27.54 -48.55 0.92
N LEU A 395 27.44 -48.36 -0.40
CA LEU A 395 27.31 -49.47 -1.35
C LEU A 395 28.52 -50.41 -1.26
N SER A 396 29.73 -49.86 -1.21
CA SER A 396 30.97 -50.64 -1.11
C SER A 396 31.02 -51.46 0.18
N PHE A 397 30.60 -50.91 1.32
CA PHE A 397 30.52 -51.67 2.57
C PHE A 397 29.50 -52.79 2.53
N VAL A 398 28.32 -52.55 1.94
CA VAL A 398 27.31 -53.60 1.76
C VAL A 398 27.81 -54.71 0.84
N LEU A 399 28.41 -54.36 -0.31
CA LEU A 399 28.98 -55.33 -1.23
C LEU A 399 30.12 -56.12 -0.58
N LYS A 400 30.99 -55.46 0.18
CA LYS A 400 32.08 -56.12 0.89
C LYS A 400 31.57 -57.07 1.96
N LYS A 401 30.54 -56.68 2.72
CA LYS A 401 29.86 -57.55 3.66
C LYS A 401 29.30 -58.80 2.96
N LYS A 402 28.57 -58.62 1.85
CA LYS A 402 28.02 -59.74 1.07
C LYS A 402 29.09 -60.64 0.46
N GLN A 403 30.22 -60.08 0.05
CA GLN A 403 31.37 -60.87 -0.38
C GLN A 403 31.90 -61.74 0.76
N PHE A 404 32.04 -61.18 1.97
CA PHE A 404 32.56 -61.91 3.12
C PHE A 404 31.59 -62.99 3.63
N GLU A 405 30.28 -62.71 3.65
CA GLU A 405 29.25 -63.72 3.97
C GLU A 405 29.38 -64.97 3.07
N LYS A 406 29.73 -64.81 1.79
CA LYS A 406 29.98 -65.95 0.89
C LYS A 406 31.20 -66.79 1.29
N VAL A 407 32.25 -66.15 1.81
CA VAL A 407 33.45 -66.85 2.29
C VAL A 407 33.12 -67.61 3.57
N GLN A 408 32.40 -66.99 4.50
CA GLN A 408 31.95 -67.65 5.74
C GLN A 408 31.12 -68.91 5.44
N LEU A 409 30.19 -68.82 4.48
CA LEU A 409 29.41 -69.97 4.03
C LEU A 409 30.27 -71.10 3.42
N ALA A 410 31.36 -70.76 2.74
CA ALA A 410 32.26 -71.75 2.14
C ALA A 410 33.18 -72.42 3.18
N GLU A 411 33.58 -71.68 4.22
CA GLU A 411 34.42 -72.18 5.31
C GLU A 411 33.61 -72.90 6.40
N GLY A 412 32.28 -72.94 6.29
CA GLY A 412 31.40 -73.71 7.18
C GLY A 412 31.07 -73.00 8.50
N PHE A 413 31.15 -71.67 8.53
CA PHE A 413 30.75 -70.82 9.66
C PHE A 413 29.29 -70.37 9.62
#